data_AF-A0A7D5ISD4-F1
#
_entry.id   AF-A0A7D5ISD4-F1
#
_cell.length_a   1.000
_cell.length_b   1.000
_cell.length_c   1.000
_cell.angle_alpha   90.00
_cell.angle_beta   90.00
_cell.angle_gamma   90.00
#
_symmetry.space_group_name_H-M   'P 1'
#
loop_
_entity.id
_entity.type
_entity.pdbx_description
1 polymer ?
#
loop_
_entity_poly.entity_id
_entity_poly.type
_entity_poly.pdbx_seq_one_letter_code
_entity_poly.pdbx_strand_id
1 'polypeptide(L)'
;MLERDPGPSDELPAELPDYATEQIRLGSQRFVGEHEGTSLWLARGAGEEAPGLEVCLLAYPDETNWAFGCGGADQLELRSVAGSFTVVPDGQTPPAGLTAITPNVYAPAAR
;
A
#
# COMPACT_ATOMS: atom_id res chain seq x y z
N MET A 1 -11.70 7.66 7.62
CA MET A 1 -11.38 8.77 6.70
C MET A 1 -10.00 9.30 7.07
N LEU A 2 -9.09 9.45 6.12
CA LEU A 2 -7.68 9.80 6.35
C LEU A 2 -7.56 11.28 6.80
N GLU A 3 -7.76 11.56 8.09
CA GLU A 3 -7.92 12.91 8.68
C GLU A 3 -6.61 13.67 9.03
N ARG A 4 -5.43 13.09 8.76
CA ARG A 4 -4.14 13.72 9.12
C ARG A 4 -3.45 14.34 7.90
N ASP A 5 -2.85 15.50 8.01
CA ASP A 5 -1.95 16.06 6.97
C ASP A 5 -0.79 15.09 6.66
N PRO A 6 -0.36 14.95 5.39
CA PRO A 6 0.83 14.17 5.04
C PRO A 6 2.07 14.77 5.70
N GLY A 7 2.86 13.93 6.35
CA GLY A 7 4.15 14.28 6.94
C GLY A 7 5.34 13.82 6.08
N PRO A 8 6.58 14.19 6.45
CA PRO A 8 7.78 13.80 5.71
C PRO A 8 7.99 12.27 5.63
N SER A 9 7.41 11.51 6.57
CA SER A 9 7.44 10.04 6.51
C SER A 9 6.51 9.46 5.46
N ASP A 10 5.55 10.24 4.93
CA ASP A 10 4.60 9.80 3.92
C ASP A 10 5.13 9.96 2.49
N GLU A 11 6.33 10.55 2.33
CA GLU A 11 7.02 10.66 1.05
C GLU A 11 7.39 9.26 0.54
N LEU A 12 7.23 9.06 -0.78
CA LEU A 12 7.66 7.84 -1.44
C LEU A 12 9.18 7.83 -1.64
N PRO A 13 9.82 6.65 -1.70
CA PRO A 13 11.23 6.54 -2.04
C PRO A 13 11.56 7.24 -3.37
N ALA A 14 12.55 8.12 -3.38
CA ALA A 14 12.95 8.89 -4.56
C ALA A 14 13.59 8.02 -5.67
N GLU A 15 13.99 6.79 -5.32
CA GLU A 15 14.54 5.80 -6.25
C GLU A 15 13.46 5.10 -7.09
N LEU A 16 12.18 5.29 -6.76
CA LEU A 16 11.09 4.72 -7.54
C LEU A 16 11.06 5.35 -8.94
N PRO A 17 10.94 4.52 -9.99
CA PRO A 17 10.76 5.04 -11.34
C PRO A 17 9.40 5.73 -11.49
N ASP A 18 9.30 6.69 -12.40
CA ASP A 18 8.09 7.51 -12.57
C ASP A 18 6.81 6.67 -12.74
N TYR A 19 6.91 5.54 -13.45
CA TYR A 19 5.80 4.63 -13.71
C TYR A 19 5.21 3.99 -12.44
N ALA A 20 5.95 3.96 -11.33
CA ALA A 20 5.45 3.47 -10.05
C ALA A 20 4.32 4.38 -9.49
N THR A 21 4.30 5.65 -9.91
CA THR A 21 3.35 6.64 -9.40
C THR A 21 2.26 7.04 -10.39
N GLU A 22 2.33 6.60 -11.65
CA GLU A 22 1.34 6.93 -12.70
C GLU A 22 -0.08 6.50 -12.34
N GLN A 23 -0.24 5.47 -11.51
CA GLN A 23 -1.55 4.93 -11.14
C GLN A 23 -2.14 5.56 -9.87
N ILE A 24 -1.45 6.51 -9.24
CA ILE A 24 -1.89 7.12 -7.98
C ILE A 24 -1.96 8.63 -8.03
N ARG A 25 -2.79 9.16 -7.15
CA ARG A 25 -2.82 10.58 -6.86
C ARG A 25 -1.62 10.96 -6.00
N LEU A 26 -0.63 11.63 -6.60
CA LEU A 26 0.51 12.20 -5.87
C LEU A 26 0.05 13.12 -4.72
N GLY A 27 0.74 13.04 -3.59
CA GLY A 27 0.39 13.72 -2.33
C GLY A 27 -0.72 13.04 -1.53
N SER A 28 -1.29 11.93 -2.01
CA SER A 28 -2.25 11.12 -1.24
C SER A 28 -1.61 9.93 -0.54
N GLN A 29 -0.32 9.69 -0.77
CA GLN A 29 0.41 8.57 -0.18
C GLN A 29 0.54 8.74 1.32
N ARG A 30 0.58 7.60 2.02
CA ARG A 30 0.81 7.53 3.45
C ARG A 30 1.63 6.31 3.81
N PHE A 31 2.64 6.53 4.63
CA PHE A 31 3.39 5.44 5.21
C PHE A 31 2.53 4.75 6.26
N VAL A 32 2.36 3.44 6.10
CA VAL A 32 1.56 2.62 7.03
C VAL A 32 2.44 1.85 8.01
N GLY A 33 3.67 1.53 7.64
CA GLY A 33 4.58 0.83 8.54
C GLY A 33 5.59 -0.01 7.79
N GLU A 34 6.32 -0.80 8.55
CA GLU A 34 7.31 -1.74 8.03
C GLU A 34 6.99 -3.15 8.52
N HIS A 35 7.24 -4.14 7.68
CA HIS A 35 7.14 -5.55 8.03
C HIS A 35 8.27 -6.33 7.38
N GLU A 36 9.04 -7.06 8.19
CA GLU A 36 10.20 -7.87 7.74
C GLU A 36 11.17 -7.09 6.84
N GLY A 37 11.46 -5.82 7.17
CA GLY A 37 12.34 -4.95 6.38
C GLY A 37 11.71 -4.38 5.10
N THR A 38 10.41 -4.63 4.86
CA THR A 38 9.66 -4.03 3.76
C THR A 38 8.83 -2.87 4.28
N SER A 39 9.11 -1.68 3.77
CA SER A 39 8.33 -0.49 4.05
C SER A 39 7.07 -0.47 3.18
N LEU A 40 5.96 0.00 3.75
CA LEU A 40 4.65 -0.03 3.12
C LEU A 40 4.03 1.36 3.07
N TRP A 41 3.45 1.70 1.93
CA TRP A 41 2.67 2.93 1.75
C TRP A 41 1.32 2.63 1.11
N LEU A 42 0.27 3.28 1.60
CA LEU A 42 -1.03 3.33 0.94
C LEU A 42 -1.18 4.64 0.18
N ALA A 43 -1.86 4.59 -0.95
CA ALA A 43 -2.16 5.76 -1.78
C ALA A 43 -3.56 5.66 -2.36
N ARG A 44 -4.16 6.80 -2.71
CA ARG A 44 -5.39 6.78 -3.52
C ARG A 44 -5.01 6.60 -4.97
N GLY A 45 -5.76 5.79 -5.72
CA GLY A 45 -5.56 5.70 -7.16
C GLY A 45 -5.80 7.04 -7.86
N ALA A 46 -5.28 7.18 -9.08
CA ALA A 46 -5.34 8.40 -9.88
C ALA A 46 -6.78 8.80 -10.31
N GLY A 47 -7.80 8.02 -9.95
CA GLY A 47 -9.19 8.37 -10.16
C GLY A 47 -9.59 8.23 -11.63
N GLU A 48 -9.80 9.35 -12.32
CA GLU A 48 -10.27 9.37 -13.73
C GLU A 48 -9.30 8.66 -14.68
N GLU A 49 -8.00 8.65 -14.35
CA GLU A 49 -6.95 7.98 -15.13
C GLU A 49 -6.90 6.47 -14.88
N ALA A 50 -7.47 5.99 -13.76
CA ALA A 50 -7.49 4.59 -13.37
C ALA A 50 -8.81 4.23 -12.65
N PRO A 51 -9.95 4.23 -13.37
CA PRO A 51 -11.25 3.97 -12.76
C PRO A 51 -11.32 2.55 -12.18
N GLY A 52 -11.80 2.44 -10.94
CA GLY A 52 -11.86 1.17 -10.19
C GLY A 52 -10.61 0.86 -9.36
N LEU A 53 -9.57 1.70 -9.42
CA LEU A 53 -8.42 1.65 -8.52
C LEU A 53 -8.60 2.74 -7.45
N GLU A 54 -9.27 2.40 -6.35
CA GLU A 54 -9.55 3.34 -5.27
C GLU A 54 -8.39 3.43 -4.28
N VAL A 55 -7.73 2.30 -4.02
CA VAL A 55 -6.61 2.15 -3.10
C VAL A 55 -5.44 1.46 -3.76
N CYS A 56 -4.24 1.95 -3.53
CA CYS A 56 -3.00 1.35 -3.98
C CYS A 56 -2.06 1.11 -2.80
N LEU A 57 -1.29 0.03 -2.89
CA LEU A 57 -0.27 -0.37 -1.94
C LEU A 57 1.08 -0.43 -2.65
N LEU A 58 2.06 0.27 -2.09
CA LEU A 58 3.47 0.09 -2.38
C LEU A 58 4.09 -0.78 -1.28
N ALA A 59 4.80 -1.82 -1.68
CA ALA A 59 5.72 -2.57 -0.85
C ALA A 59 7.15 -2.36 -1.36
N TYR A 60 8.01 -1.78 -0.52
CA TYR A 60 9.36 -1.39 -0.89
C TYR A 60 10.36 -1.90 0.16
N PRO A 61 11.04 -3.03 -0.11
CA PRO A 61 12.21 -3.43 0.64
C PRO A 61 13.47 -2.68 0.15
N ASP A 62 13.61 -2.49 -1.17
CA ASP A 62 14.72 -1.80 -1.83
C ASP A 62 14.37 -1.40 -3.28
N GLU A 63 15.29 -0.65 -3.93
CA GLU A 63 15.14 -0.09 -5.28
C GLU A 63 14.91 -1.13 -6.39
N THR A 64 15.28 -2.40 -6.15
CA THR A 64 15.18 -3.50 -7.13
C THR A 64 14.05 -4.49 -6.84
N ASN A 65 13.63 -4.64 -5.58
CA ASN A 65 12.70 -5.68 -5.14
C ASN A 65 11.35 -5.14 -4.64
N TRP A 66 10.89 -4.01 -5.17
CA TRP A 66 9.61 -3.41 -4.80
C TRP A 66 8.43 -3.95 -5.62
N ALA A 67 7.23 -3.76 -5.11
CA ALA A 67 5.99 -4.12 -5.78
C ALA A 67 4.91 -3.08 -5.53
N PHE A 68 4.06 -2.90 -6.54
CA PHE A 68 2.97 -1.95 -6.49
C PHE A 68 1.69 -2.62 -7.00
N GLY A 69 0.60 -2.46 -6.25
CA GLY A 69 -0.69 -3.02 -6.62
C GLY A 69 -1.81 -2.07 -6.24
N CYS A 70 -2.85 -2.03 -7.06
CA CYS A 70 -4.04 -1.23 -6.81
C CYS A 70 -5.29 -2.11 -6.86
N GLY A 71 -6.27 -1.76 -6.04
CA GLY A 71 -7.57 -2.40 -5.95
C GLY A 71 -8.69 -1.38 -5.76
N GLY A 72 -9.92 -1.84 -5.96
CA GLY A 72 -11.13 -1.03 -5.79
C GLY A 72 -11.78 -1.24 -4.43
N ALA A 73 -13.12 -1.30 -4.43
CA ALA A 73 -13.95 -1.49 -3.24
C ALA A 73 -13.73 -2.84 -2.51
N ASP A 74 -13.10 -3.80 -3.17
CA ASP A 74 -12.78 -5.11 -2.62
C ASP A 74 -11.40 -5.14 -1.95
N GLN A 75 -11.12 -6.24 -1.25
CA GLN A 75 -9.80 -6.50 -0.68
C GLN A 75 -8.73 -6.56 -1.78
N LEU A 76 -7.60 -5.90 -1.56
CA LEU A 76 -6.42 -5.97 -2.44
C LEU A 76 -5.40 -6.93 -1.84
N GLU A 77 -5.00 -7.94 -2.61
CA GLU A 77 -3.89 -8.83 -2.25
C GLU A 77 -2.68 -8.55 -3.16
N LEU A 78 -1.57 -8.16 -2.55
CA LEU A 78 -0.29 -7.97 -3.21
C LEU A 78 0.66 -9.09 -2.80
N ARG A 79 1.00 -9.98 -3.74
CA ARG A 79 1.99 -11.04 -3.53
C ARG A 79 3.14 -10.86 -4.50
N SER A 80 4.33 -10.67 -3.97
CA SER A 80 5.53 -10.35 -4.75
C SER A 80 6.81 -10.81 -4.05
N VAL A 81 7.96 -10.49 -4.64
CA VAL A 81 9.28 -10.65 -3.99
C VAL A 81 9.43 -9.77 -2.75
N ALA A 82 8.72 -8.64 -2.67
CA ALA A 82 8.66 -7.77 -1.50
C ALA A 82 7.87 -8.38 -0.32
N GLY A 83 7.22 -9.52 -0.53
CA GLY A 83 6.37 -10.16 0.47
C GLY A 83 4.91 -10.28 0.03
N SER A 84 4.07 -10.67 0.99
CA SER A 84 2.63 -10.83 0.81
C SER A 84 1.89 -9.89 1.74
N PHE A 85 1.08 -9.01 1.18
CA PHE A 85 0.33 -8.00 1.91
C PHE A 85 -1.10 -7.97 1.44
N THR A 86 -2.00 -7.67 2.36
CA THR A 86 -3.43 -7.60 2.09
C THR A 86 -3.96 -6.28 2.63
N VAL A 87 -4.56 -5.47 1.75
CA VAL A 87 -5.26 -4.24 2.12
C VAL A 87 -6.74 -4.52 2.23
N VAL A 88 -7.31 -4.15 3.37
CA VAL A 88 -8.73 -4.33 3.69
C VAL A 88 -9.37 -2.95 3.81
N PRO A 89 -10.34 -2.61 2.95
CA PRO A 89 -11.07 -1.36 3.06
C PRO A 89 -11.75 -1.21 4.41
N ASP A 90 -11.96 0.03 4.84
CA ASP A 90 -12.65 0.32 6.10
C ASP A 90 -14.04 -0.35 6.16
N GLY A 91 -14.36 -0.95 7.30
CA GLY A 91 -15.64 -1.63 7.53
C GLY A 91 -15.74 -3.05 6.96
N GLN A 92 -14.72 -3.53 6.25
CA GLN A 92 -14.64 -4.93 5.83
C GLN A 92 -14.04 -5.83 6.93
N THR A 93 -14.30 -7.14 6.82
CA THR A 93 -13.81 -8.12 7.80
C THR A 93 -12.32 -8.39 7.57
N PRO A 94 -11.47 -8.31 8.61
CA PRO A 94 -10.06 -8.65 8.48
C PRO A 94 -9.87 -10.13 8.11
N PRO A 95 -8.90 -10.45 7.24
CA PRO A 95 -8.61 -11.83 6.83
C PRO A 95 -8.14 -12.68 8.02
N ALA A 96 -8.64 -13.92 8.09
CA ALA A 96 -8.26 -14.87 9.13
C ALA A 96 -6.80 -15.32 8.97
N GLY A 97 -6.06 -15.40 10.08
CA GLY A 97 -4.70 -15.92 10.11
C GLY A 97 -3.61 -14.94 9.64
N LEU A 98 -3.95 -13.67 9.37
CA LEU A 98 -2.98 -12.60 9.11
C LEU A 98 -2.81 -11.71 10.34
N THR A 99 -1.62 -11.11 10.46
CA THR A 99 -1.27 -10.12 11.47
C THR A 99 -1.53 -8.72 10.92
N ALA A 100 -2.26 -7.89 11.68
CA ALA A 100 -2.45 -6.50 11.33
C ALA A 100 -1.15 -5.71 11.56
N ILE A 101 -0.61 -5.11 10.50
CA ILE A 101 0.44 -4.09 10.60
C ILE A 101 -0.22 -2.76 10.98
N THR A 102 -1.34 -2.45 10.32
CA THR A 102 -2.23 -1.32 10.61
C THR A 102 -3.69 -1.76 10.49
N PRO A 103 -4.68 -0.93 10.86
CA PRO A 103 -6.10 -1.29 10.79
C PRO A 103 -6.56 -1.79 9.40
N ASN A 104 -5.91 -1.36 8.33
CA ASN A 104 -6.28 -1.69 6.96
C ASN A 104 -5.22 -2.52 6.22
N VAL A 105 -4.07 -2.84 6.82
CA VAL A 105 -2.98 -3.56 6.15
C VAL A 105 -2.51 -4.74 6.99
N TYR A 106 -2.52 -5.91 6.36
CA TYR A 106 -2.28 -7.20 6.98
C TYR A 106 -1.17 -7.95 6.25
N ALA A 107 -0.38 -8.73 6.98
CA ALA A 107 0.65 -9.60 6.44
C ALA A 107 0.59 -10.98 7.11
N PRO A 108 1.16 -12.04 6.50
CA PRO A 108 1.41 -13.30 7.19
C PRO A 108 2.18 -13.06 8.49
N ALA A 109 1.94 -13.89 9.50
CA ALA A 109 2.76 -13.82 10.70
C ALA A 109 4.23 -14.06 10.34
N ALA A 110 5.10 -13.14 10.75
CA ALA A 110 6.55 -13.30 10.62
C ALA A 110 6.97 -14.63 11.28
N ARG A 111 7.81 -15.40 10.60
CA ARG A 111 8.23 -16.74 11.04
C ARG A 111 9.50 -16.72 11.86
#